data_AF-A0A661H1I2-F1
#
_entry.id   AF-A0A661H1I2-F1
#
_cell.length_a   1.000
_cell.length_b   1.000
_cell.length_c   1.000
_cell.angle_alpha   90.00
_cell.angle_beta   90.00
_cell.angle_gamma   90.00
#
_symmetry.space_group_name_H-M   'P 1'
#
loop_
_entity.id
_entity.type
_entity.pdbx_description
1 polymer ?
#
loop_
_entity_poly.entity_id
_entity_poly.type
_entity_poly.pdbx_seq_one_letter_code
_entity_poly.pdbx_strand_id
1 'polypeptide(L)'
;MSSPGVFLRGLMMGAADIVPGVSGGTVAFITGIYDTLLGSIRAVDLEFLGKLFKADISGAWQHVNGGFLLALLLGIGTSIFSLARIISWTLEHHPVPLWAAFFGLILASALVLLRQVHNWSVPRVLCLLAGVALAVFIALSPVATFEVGFAGVFLSGFLAICAMILPGISGSFILVLLGMYGTVLT
;
A
#
# COMPACT_ATOMS: atom_id res chain seq x y z
N MET A 1 5.50 16.78 15.77
CA MET A 1 4.13 16.23 15.79
C MET A 1 3.94 15.42 17.06
N SER A 2 2.75 15.40 17.67
CA SER A 2 2.52 14.58 18.87
C SER A 2 2.44 13.09 18.50
N SER A 3 3.02 12.21 19.32
CA SER A 3 3.03 10.75 19.08
C SER A 3 1.63 10.14 18.87
N PRO A 4 0.57 10.56 19.60
CA PRO A 4 -0.79 10.08 19.35
C PRO A 4 -1.33 10.47 17.97
N GLY A 5 -0.97 11.66 17.47
CA GLY A 5 -1.39 12.11 16.14
C GLY A 5 -0.71 11.33 15.02
N VAL A 6 0.53 10.89 15.22
CA VAL A 6 1.24 10.02 14.27
C VAL A 6 0.64 8.62 14.30
N PHE A 7 0.35 8.08 15.48
CA PHE A 7 -0.31 6.79 15.63
C PHE A 7 -1.67 6.74 14.93
N LEU A 8 -2.51 7.75 15.08
CA LEU A 8 -3.81 7.81 14.40
C LEU A 8 -3.68 7.89 12.88
N ARG A 9 -2.69 8.61 12.36
CA ARG A 9 -2.38 8.61 10.92
C ARG A 9 -1.90 7.23 10.47
N GLY A 10 -1.11 6.55 11.29
CA GLY A 10 -0.72 5.15 11.06
C GLY A 10 -1.92 4.21 10.99
N LEU A 11 -2.91 4.38 11.89
CA LEU A 11 -4.16 3.61 11.82
C LEU A 11 -4.89 3.81 10.48
N MET A 12 -5.02 5.05 10.05
CA MET A 12 -5.64 5.40 8.77
C MET A 12 -4.87 4.83 7.57
N MET A 13 -3.53 4.91 7.60
CA MET A 13 -2.67 4.34 6.57
C MET A 13 -2.83 2.82 6.49
N GLY A 14 -2.75 2.11 7.61
CA GLY A 14 -2.90 0.65 7.62
C GLY A 14 -4.29 0.19 7.17
N ALA A 15 -5.33 0.97 7.47
CA ALA A 15 -6.68 0.67 6.99
C ALA A 15 -6.80 0.84 5.48
N ALA A 16 -6.19 1.90 4.94
CA ALA A 16 -6.11 2.15 3.51
C ALA A 16 -5.28 1.07 2.78
N ASP A 17 -4.20 0.60 3.39
CA ASP A 17 -3.30 -0.37 2.75
C ASP A 17 -3.89 -1.78 2.66
N ILE A 18 -4.79 -2.16 3.58
CA ILE A 18 -5.52 -3.42 3.48
C ILE A 18 -6.54 -3.40 2.33
N VAL A 19 -7.23 -2.27 2.10
CA VAL A 19 -8.37 -2.23 1.18
C VAL A 19 -7.90 -1.99 -0.26
N PRO A 20 -8.11 -2.93 -1.20
CA PRO A 20 -7.72 -2.75 -2.59
C PRO A 20 -8.37 -1.51 -3.21
N GLY A 21 -7.56 -0.70 -3.89
CA GLY A 21 -8.00 0.54 -4.53
C GLY A 21 -7.91 1.79 -3.64
N VAL A 22 -7.48 1.63 -2.38
CA VAL A 22 -7.11 2.72 -1.47
C VAL A 22 -5.59 2.68 -1.25
N SER A 23 -4.94 3.84 -1.06
CA SER A 23 -3.48 3.97 -0.95
C SER A 23 -3.08 4.64 0.37
N GLY A 24 -2.33 3.93 1.22
CA GLY A 24 -1.76 4.48 2.45
C GLY A 24 -0.77 5.63 2.18
N GLY A 25 -0.03 5.58 1.07
CA GLY A 25 0.81 6.69 0.60
C GLY A 25 0.00 7.98 0.35
N THR A 26 -1.20 7.87 -0.23
CA THR A 26 -2.12 9.02 -0.40
C THR A 26 -2.61 9.54 0.96
N VAL A 27 -2.93 8.65 1.90
CA VAL A 27 -3.30 9.05 3.27
C VAL A 27 -2.15 9.79 3.95
N ALA A 28 -0.92 9.29 3.83
CA ALA A 28 0.27 9.94 4.36
C ALA A 28 0.47 11.35 3.76
N PHE A 29 0.21 11.50 2.47
CA PHE A 29 0.32 12.76 1.75
C PHE A 29 -0.74 13.77 2.22
N ILE A 30 -2.01 13.38 2.21
CA ILE A 30 -3.13 14.25 2.63
C ILE A 30 -3.01 14.65 4.11
N THR A 31 -2.51 13.75 4.96
CA THR A 31 -2.35 14.01 6.39
C THR A 31 -1.05 14.76 6.75
N GLY A 32 -0.22 15.08 5.75
CA GLY A 32 0.98 15.90 5.86
C GLY A 32 2.20 15.20 6.46
N ILE A 33 2.26 13.86 6.45
CA ILE A 33 3.38 13.09 7.00
C ILE A 33 4.26 12.41 5.96
N TYR A 34 3.89 12.50 4.68
CA TYR A 34 4.57 11.81 3.59
C TYR A 34 6.06 12.15 3.49
N ASP A 35 6.42 13.43 3.48
CA ASP A 35 7.83 13.85 3.39
C ASP A 35 8.63 13.42 4.62
N THR A 36 8.03 13.51 5.81
CA THR A 36 8.65 13.04 7.06
C THR A 36 8.88 11.54 7.03
N LEU A 37 7.91 10.75 6.54
CA LEU A 37 8.03 9.31 6.37
C LEU A 37 9.16 8.96 5.40
N LEU A 38 9.17 9.58 4.22
CA LEU A 38 10.18 9.30 3.21
C LEU A 38 11.58 9.74 3.68
N GLY A 39 11.69 10.88 4.37
CA GLY A 39 12.93 11.33 4.99
C GLY A 39 13.43 10.36 6.07
N SER A 40 12.54 9.86 6.92
CA SER A 40 12.88 8.91 8.00
C SER A 40 13.32 7.56 7.43
N ILE A 41 12.70 7.08 6.35
CA ILE A 41 13.12 5.86 5.63
C ILE A 41 14.47 6.07 4.94
N ARG A 42 14.67 7.21 4.28
CA ARG A 42 15.95 7.56 3.61
C ARG A 42 17.12 7.67 4.58
N ALA A 43 16.86 8.08 5.83
CA ALA A 43 17.86 8.15 6.88
C ALA A 43 18.34 6.76 7.36
N VAL A 44 17.73 5.66 6.90
CA VAL A 44 18.28 4.31 7.08
C VAL A 44 19.42 4.10 6.09
N ASP A 45 20.55 4.76 6.35
CA ASP A 45 21.73 4.84 5.48
C ASP A 45 22.98 4.22 6.15
N LEU A 46 24.15 4.43 5.53
CA LEU A 46 25.43 3.96 6.07
C LEU A 46 25.78 4.62 7.40
N GLU A 47 25.30 5.84 7.68
CA GLU A 47 25.53 6.51 8.96
C GLU A 47 24.71 5.84 10.07
N PHE A 48 23.44 5.53 9.81
CA PHE A 48 22.61 4.74 10.72
C PHE A 48 23.29 3.42 11.08
N LEU A 49 23.76 2.67 10.07
CA LEU A 49 24.48 1.41 10.29
C LEU A 49 25.78 1.61 11.07
N GLY A 50 26.56 2.65 10.75
CA GLY A 50 27.78 3.01 11.45
C GLY A 50 27.54 3.31 12.93
N LYS A 51 26.45 4.01 13.27
CA LYS A 51 26.03 4.26 14.66
C LYS A 51 25.64 2.95 15.36
N LEU A 52 24.91 2.06 14.68
CA LEU A 52 24.51 0.77 15.22
C LEU A 52 25.70 -0.15 15.52
N PHE A 53 26.70 -0.22 14.61
CA PHE A 53 27.93 -0.99 14.83
C PHE A 53 28.79 -0.45 15.98
N LYS A 54 28.70 0.85 16.27
CA LYS A 54 29.35 1.49 17.43
C LYS A 54 28.54 1.35 18.73
N ALA A 55 27.43 0.60 18.70
CA ALA A 55 26.46 0.49 19.79
C ALA A 55 25.85 1.82 20.26
N ASP A 56 25.87 2.86 19.42
CA ASP A 56 25.20 4.14 19.66
C ASP A 56 23.72 4.04 19.25
N ILE A 57 22.94 3.31 20.05
CA ILE A 57 21.51 3.08 19.80
C ILE A 57 20.72 4.38 19.85
N SER A 58 21.06 5.29 20.78
CA SER A 58 20.36 6.57 20.91
C SER A 58 20.61 7.45 19.69
N GLY A 59 21.84 7.54 19.20
CA GLY A 59 22.17 8.29 18.00
C GLY A 59 21.53 7.68 16.75
N ALA A 60 21.53 6.35 16.62
CA ALA A 60 20.86 5.66 15.52
C ALA A 60 19.35 5.92 15.54
N TRP A 61 18.71 5.87 16.71
CA TRP A 61 17.29 6.15 16.90
C TRP A 61 16.91 7.58 16.51
N GLN A 62 17.71 8.56 16.90
CA GLN A 62 17.47 9.96 16.56
C GLN A 62 17.66 10.23 15.07
N HIS A 63 18.67 9.62 14.45
CA HIS A 63 18.99 9.78 13.02
C HIS A 63 17.82 9.41 12.11
N VAL A 64 17.14 8.29 12.40
CA VAL A 64 16.02 7.81 11.59
C VAL A 64 14.66 8.36 12.04
N ASN A 65 14.63 9.31 12.98
CA ASN A 65 13.40 9.76 13.61
C ASN A 65 12.57 8.59 14.17
N GLY A 66 13.23 7.72 14.95
CA GLY A 66 12.68 6.45 15.41
C GLY A 66 11.38 6.59 16.21
N GLY A 67 11.20 7.69 16.95
CA GLY A 67 9.94 7.97 17.65
C GLY A 67 8.75 8.14 16.71
N PHE A 68 8.95 8.85 15.58
CA PHE A 68 7.94 8.97 14.54
C PHE A 68 7.66 7.62 13.88
N LEU A 69 8.71 6.91 13.45
CA LEU A 69 8.57 5.62 12.77
C LEU A 69 7.86 4.60 13.67
N LEU A 70 8.25 4.51 14.94
CA LEU A 70 7.63 3.60 15.90
C LEU A 70 6.14 3.92 16.07
N ALA A 71 5.78 5.17 16.33
CA ALA A 71 4.37 5.55 16.50
C ALA A 71 3.54 5.26 15.25
N LEU A 72 4.10 5.52 14.07
CA LEU A 72 3.43 5.27 12.80
C LEU A 72 3.25 3.77 12.53
N LEU A 73 4.32 2.99 12.67
CA LEU A 73 4.31 1.54 12.47
C LEU A 73 3.41 0.83 13.47
N LEU A 74 3.36 1.29 14.73
CA LEU A 74 2.40 0.78 15.70
C LEU A 74 0.95 1.06 15.28
N GLY A 75 0.67 2.25 14.73
CA GLY A 75 -0.64 2.58 14.17
C GLY A 75 -0.99 1.68 12.98
N ILE A 76 -0.08 1.55 12.01
CA ILE A 76 -0.26 0.70 10.83
C ILE A 76 -0.48 -0.75 11.24
N GLY A 77 0.39 -1.30 12.10
CA GLY A 77 0.29 -2.67 12.59
C GLY A 77 -1.00 -2.93 13.35
N THR A 78 -1.42 -2.02 14.25
CA THR A 78 -2.69 -2.14 14.98
C THR A 78 -3.88 -2.20 14.02
N SER A 79 -3.89 -1.33 13.02
CA SER A 79 -4.92 -1.32 11.98
C SER A 79 -4.92 -2.61 11.18
N ILE A 80 -3.73 -3.07 10.74
CA ILE A 80 -3.61 -4.28 9.94
C ILE A 80 -4.10 -5.50 10.70
N PHE A 81 -3.61 -5.74 11.91
CA PHE A 81 -3.99 -6.93 12.68
C PHE A 81 -5.47 -6.92 13.11
N SER A 82 -6.06 -5.74 13.30
CA SER A 82 -7.49 -5.64 13.63
C SER A 82 -8.38 -5.84 12.41
N LEU A 83 -8.10 -5.16 11.29
CA LEU A 83 -8.89 -5.25 10.07
C LEU A 83 -8.67 -6.56 9.32
N ALA A 84 -7.46 -7.14 9.34
CA ALA A 84 -7.16 -8.39 8.64
C ALA A 84 -8.09 -9.53 9.05
N ARG A 85 -8.45 -9.63 10.35
CA ARG A 85 -9.41 -10.64 10.81
C ARG A 85 -10.81 -10.40 10.26
N ILE A 86 -11.26 -9.15 10.23
CA ILE A 86 -12.57 -8.77 9.71
C ILE A 86 -12.64 -9.06 8.21
N ILE A 87 -11.62 -8.64 7.46
CA ILE A 87 -11.54 -8.88 6.01
C ILE A 87 -11.46 -10.37 5.72
N SER A 88 -10.60 -11.12 6.42
CA SER A 88 -10.47 -12.57 6.20
C SER A 88 -11.77 -13.30 6.49
N TRP A 89 -12.42 -13.00 7.62
CA TRP A 89 -13.73 -13.57 7.94
C TRP A 89 -14.78 -13.22 6.88
N THR A 90 -14.80 -11.97 6.41
CA THR A 90 -15.74 -11.52 5.38
C THR A 90 -15.42 -12.14 4.01
N LEU A 91 -14.14 -12.36 3.70
CA LEU A 91 -13.71 -13.00 2.46
C LEU A 91 -14.16 -14.47 2.41
N GLU A 92 -14.16 -15.15 3.56
CA GLU A 92 -14.65 -16.53 3.69
C GLU A 92 -16.18 -16.63 3.68
N HIS A 93 -16.88 -15.76 4.44
CA HIS A 93 -18.31 -15.90 4.69
C HIS A 93 -19.19 -15.07 3.74
N HIS A 94 -18.67 -13.93 3.26
CA HIS A 94 -19.37 -12.97 2.41
C HIS A 94 -18.49 -12.45 1.25
N PRO A 95 -17.91 -13.35 0.41
CA PRO A 95 -16.99 -12.95 -0.66
C PRO A 95 -17.63 -12.01 -1.67
N VAL A 96 -18.88 -12.27 -2.08
CA VAL A 96 -19.55 -11.47 -3.13
C VAL A 96 -19.74 -10.00 -2.70
N PRO A 97 -20.31 -9.69 -1.52
CA PRO A 97 -20.35 -8.31 -1.02
C PRO A 97 -18.98 -7.64 -0.90
N LEU A 98 -17.97 -8.36 -0.41
CA LEU A 98 -16.63 -7.82 -0.22
C LEU A 98 -15.99 -7.44 -1.56
N TRP A 99 -16.02 -8.34 -2.54
CA TRP A 99 -15.50 -8.07 -3.88
C TRP A 99 -16.28 -6.97 -4.60
N ALA A 100 -17.61 -6.91 -4.42
CA ALA A 100 -18.42 -5.81 -4.96
C ALA A 100 -18.03 -4.45 -4.33
N ALA A 101 -17.74 -4.41 -3.03
CA ALA A 101 -17.26 -3.20 -2.36
C ALA A 101 -15.88 -2.77 -2.89
N PHE A 102 -14.93 -3.70 -3.03
CA PHE A 102 -13.61 -3.41 -3.61
C PHE A 102 -13.71 -2.94 -5.06
N PHE A 103 -14.54 -3.60 -5.87
CA PHE A 103 -14.81 -3.18 -7.25
C PHE A 103 -15.37 -1.76 -7.30
N GLY A 104 -16.36 -1.44 -6.44
CA GLY A 104 -16.93 -0.10 -6.35
C GLY A 104 -15.90 0.97 -6.01
N LEU A 105 -15.00 0.70 -5.06
CA LEU A 105 -13.91 1.61 -4.69
C LEU A 105 -12.91 1.81 -5.84
N ILE A 106 -12.46 0.73 -6.48
CA ILE A 106 -11.54 0.80 -7.62
C ILE A 106 -12.19 1.56 -8.79
N LEU A 107 -13.46 1.29 -9.09
CA LEU A 107 -14.20 1.99 -10.13
C LEU A 107 -14.35 3.48 -9.82
N ALA A 108 -14.71 3.85 -8.59
CA ALA A 108 -14.79 5.23 -8.17
C ALA A 108 -13.44 5.96 -8.30
N SER A 109 -12.35 5.34 -7.85
CA SER A 109 -10.99 5.87 -8.01
C SER A 109 -10.63 6.07 -9.49
N ALA A 110 -10.93 5.09 -10.35
CA ALA A 110 -10.70 5.20 -11.79
C ALA A 110 -11.50 6.36 -12.42
N LEU A 111 -12.77 6.53 -12.04
CA LEU A 111 -13.62 7.62 -12.53
C LEU A 111 -13.10 9.00 -12.08
N VAL A 112 -12.61 9.11 -10.84
CA VAL A 112 -11.99 10.34 -10.33
C VAL A 112 -10.72 10.68 -11.12
N LEU A 113 -9.84 9.69 -11.36
CA LEU A 113 -8.63 9.89 -12.16
C LEU A 113 -8.96 10.28 -13.61
N LEU A 114 -9.98 9.66 -14.21
CA LEU A 114 -10.43 9.99 -15.56
C LEU A 114 -10.88 11.45 -15.68
N ARG A 115 -11.53 11.99 -14.65
CA ARG A 115 -11.97 13.40 -14.60
C ARG A 115 -10.82 14.40 -14.47
N GLN A 116 -9.65 13.99 -13.98
CA GLN A 116 -8.47 14.86 -13.89
C GLN A 116 -7.75 15.03 -15.23
N VAL A 117 -8.09 14.24 -16.25
CA VAL A 117 -7.52 14.36 -17.59
C VAL A 117 -8.19 15.52 -18.34
N HIS A 118 -7.53 16.69 -18.35
CA HIS A 118 -8.02 17.90 -19.02
C HIS A 118 -7.56 17.96 -20.48
N ASN A 119 -8.46 18.17 -21.44
CA ASN A 119 -8.19 18.17 -22.91
C ASN A 119 -7.97 16.76 -23.49
N TRP A 120 -9.06 16.15 -23.97
CA TRP A 120 -8.99 14.87 -24.67
C TRP A 120 -8.37 15.05 -26.05
N SER A 121 -7.27 14.34 -26.29
CA SER A 121 -6.58 14.29 -27.59
C SER A 121 -6.47 12.84 -28.05
N VAL A 122 -6.29 12.63 -29.36
CA VAL A 122 -6.14 11.29 -29.95
C VAL A 122 -5.09 10.45 -29.21
N PRO A 123 -3.88 10.95 -28.88
CA PRO A 123 -2.91 10.18 -28.11
C PRO A 123 -3.43 9.72 -26.75
N ARG A 124 -4.19 10.54 -26.04
CA ARG A 124 -4.72 10.20 -24.69
C ARG A 124 -5.81 9.14 -24.77
N VAL A 125 -6.67 9.23 -25.78
CA VAL A 125 -7.67 8.20 -26.05
C VAL A 125 -6.98 6.88 -26.39
N LEU A 126 -5.94 6.90 -27.22
CA LEU A 126 -5.15 5.70 -27.54
C LEU A 126 -4.48 5.11 -26.30
N CYS A 127 -3.89 5.93 -25.42
CA CYS A 127 -3.35 5.45 -24.14
C CYS A 127 -4.41 4.82 -23.24
N LEU A 128 -5.60 5.43 -23.13
CA LEU A 128 -6.71 4.87 -22.35
C LEU A 128 -7.15 3.52 -22.93
N LEU A 129 -7.35 3.43 -24.24
CA LEU A 129 -7.75 2.18 -24.90
C LEU A 129 -6.68 1.10 -24.75
N ALA A 130 -5.39 1.45 -24.88
CA ALA A 130 -4.30 0.53 -24.65
C ALA A 130 -4.26 0.03 -23.20
N GLY A 131 -4.48 0.92 -22.22
CA GLY A 131 -4.58 0.56 -20.81
C GLY A 131 -5.76 -0.36 -20.51
N VAL A 132 -6.94 -0.07 -21.06
CA VAL A 132 -8.13 -0.93 -20.95
C VAL A 132 -7.88 -2.28 -21.61
N ALA A 133 -7.31 -2.31 -22.82
CA ALA A 133 -6.98 -3.54 -23.51
C ALA A 133 -5.98 -4.40 -22.72
N LEU A 134 -4.94 -3.78 -22.13
CA LEU A 134 -4.00 -4.46 -21.25
C LEU A 134 -4.68 -5.00 -19.98
N ALA A 135 -5.56 -4.22 -19.34
CA ALA A 135 -6.30 -4.67 -18.17
C ALA A 135 -7.22 -5.85 -18.48
N VAL A 136 -7.94 -5.80 -19.62
CA VAL A 136 -8.77 -6.91 -20.11
C VAL A 136 -7.91 -8.12 -20.45
N PHE A 137 -6.75 -7.93 -21.09
CA PHE A 137 -5.81 -9.00 -21.37
C PHE A 137 -5.33 -9.67 -20.08
N ILE A 138 -4.98 -8.91 -19.04
CA ILE A 138 -4.59 -9.45 -17.73
C ILE A 138 -5.76 -10.19 -17.08
N ALA A 139 -6.98 -9.63 -17.12
CA ALA A 139 -8.17 -10.24 -16.51
C ALA A 139 -8.61 -11.54 -17.19
N LEU A 140 -8.41 -11.67 -18.50
CA LEU A 140 -8.72 -12.87 -19.28
C LEU A 140 -7.55 -13.86 -19.35
N SER A 141 -6.33 -13.42 -19.00
CA SER A 141 -5.18 -14.30 -18.87
C SER A 141 -5.43 -15.29 -17.73
N PRO A 142 -4.94 -16.54 -17.84
CA PRO A 142 -4.90 -17.43 -16.70
C PRO A 142 -4.22 -16.70 -15.54
N VAL A 143 -4.83 -16.75 -14.35
CA VAL A 143 -4.22 -16.18 -13.15
C VAL A 143 -2.81 -16.75 -13.07
N ALA A 144 -1.80 -15.88 -13.08
CA ALA A 144 -0.43 -16.29 -12.84
C ALA A 144 -0.40 -16.92 -11.46
N THR A 145 -0.40 -18.24 -11.38
CA THR A 145 -0.20 -18.96 -10.13
C THR A 145 1.26 -18.80 -9.79
N PHE A 146 1.61 -17.69 -9.13
CA PHE A 146 2.84 -17.66 -8.38
C PHE A 146 2.80 -18.84 -7.42
N GLU A 147 3.81 -19.71 -7.47
CA GLU A 147 3.89 -20.78 -6.50
C GLU A 147 3.82 -20.16 -5.11
N VAL A 148 2.89 -20.68 -4.31
CA VAL A 148 2.73 -20.29 -2.90
C VAL A 148 3.91 -20.89 -2.15
N GLY A 149 5.03 -20.19 -2.23
CA GLY A 149 6.29 -20.48 -1.55
C GLY A 149 6.97 -19.18 -1.15
N PHE A 150 8.06 -19.28 -0.39
CA PHE A 150 8.77 -18.11 0.14
C PHE A 150 9.15 -17.10 -0.95
N ALA A 151 9.55 -17.58 -2.14
CA ALA A 151 9.88 -16.73 -3.27
C ALA A 151 8.66 -15.96 -3.80
N GLY A 152 7.51 -16.62 -3.95
CA GLY A 152 6.26 -15.99 -4.40
C GLY A 152 5.80 -14.90 -3.44
N VAL A 153 5.75 -15.21 -2.14
CA VAL A 153 5.38 -14.25 -1.08
C VAL A 153 6.37 -13.07 -1.03
N PHE A 154 7.67 -13.35 -1.10
CA PHE A 154 8.69 -12.31 -1.10
C PHE A 154 8.56 -11.38 -2.30
N LEU A 155 8.42 -11.92 -3.52
CA LEU A 155 8.30 -11.12 -4.74
C LEU A 155 7.00 -10.32 -4.76
N SER A 156 5.88 -10.91 -4.34
CA SER A 156 4.61 -10.19 -4.26
C SER A 156 4.66 -9.07 -3.22
N GLY A 157 5.28 -9.33 -2.07
CA GLY A 157 5.49 -8.33 -1.02
C GLY A 157 6.40 -7.20 -1.48
N PHE A 158 7.49 -7.52 -2.17
CA PHE A 158 8.41 -6.55 -2.77
C PHE A 158 7.70 -5.61 -3.76
N LEU A 159 6.92 -6.17 -4.69
CA LEU A 159 6.17 -5.35 -5.64
C LEU A 159 5.10 -4.50 -4.93
N ALA A 160 4.40 -5.07 -3.95
CA ALA A 160 3.36 -4.38 -3.19
C ALA A 160 3.92 -3.22 -2.36
N ILE A 161 5.08 -3.37 -1.69
CA ILE A 161 5.67 -2.29 -0.90
C ILE A 161 6.22 -1.17 -1.79
N CYS A 162 6.80 -1.51 -2.94
CA CYS A 162 7.20 -0.49 -3.93
C CYS A 162 6.00 0.34 -4.38
N ALA A 163 4.86 -0.31 -4.65
CA ALA A 163 3.60 0.37 -4.97
C ALA A 163 3.08 1.23 -3.80
N MET A 164 3.15 0.74 -2.56
CA MET A 164 2.60 1.39 -1.38
C MET A 164 3.32 2.70 -0.99
N ILE A 165 4.60 2.83 -1.35
CA ILE A 165 5.38 4.06 -1.13
C ILE A 165 4.93 5.19 -2.05
N LEU A 166 4.49 4.89 -3.28
CA LEU A 166 4.05 5.90 -4.25
C LEU A 166 2.60 6.33 -3.97
N PRO A 167 2.34 7.62 -3.67
CA PRO A 167 0.98 8.12 -3.49
C PRO A 167 0.13 7.84 -4.74
N GLY A 168 -1.05 7.26 -4.52
CA GLY A 168 -2.01 6.95 -5.58
C GLY A 168 -1.88 5.54 -6.17
N ILE A 169 -0.85 4.77 -5.80
CA ILE A 169 -0.75 3.35 -6.15
C ILE A 169 -1.06 2.50 -4.91
N SER A 170 -1.87 1.45 -5.08
CA SER A 170 -2.37 0.58 -3.99
C SER A 170 -1.62 -0.75 -3.98
N GLY A 171 -0.86 -1.02 -2.91
CA GLY A 171 -0.11 -2.27 -2.76
C GLY A 171 -1.03 -3.50 -2.64
N SER A 172 -2.15 -3.39 -1.93
CA SER A 172 -3.17 -4.47 -1.84
C SER A 172 -3.80 -4.77 -3.19
N PHE A 173 -4.01 -3.78 -4.05
CA PHE A 173 -4.47 -4.03 -5.42
C PHE A 173 -3.44 -4.82 -6.24
N ILE A 174 -2.15 -4.51 -6.10
CA ILE A 174 -1.07 -5.33 -6.71
C ILE A 174 -1.14 -6.77 -6.20
N LEU A 175 -1.33 -7.00 -4.90
CA LEU A 175 -1.47 -8.35 -4.35
C LEU A 175 -2.71 -9.09 -4.90
N VAL A 176 -3.82 -8.38 -5.17
CA VAL A 176 -5.00 -8.97 -5.83
C VAL A 176 -4.67 -9.39 -7.26
N LEU A 177 -4.00 -8.54 -8.04
CA LEU A 177 -3.58 -8.86 -9.41
C LEU A 177 -2.62 -10.05 -9.47
N LEU A 178 -1.78 -10.22 -8.45
CA LEU A 178 -0.85 -11.34 -8.33
C LEU A 178 -1.49 -12.62 -7.74
N GLY A 179 -2.76 -12.57 -7.33
CA GLY A 179 -3.43 -13.70 -6.67
C GLY A 179 -2.93 -14.01 -5.26
N MET A 180 -2.14 -13.12 -4.65
CA MET A 180 -1.47 -13.32 -3.36
C MET A 180 -2.17 -12.63 -2.19
N TYR A 181 -3.22 -11.84 -2.46
CA TYR A 181 -3.92 -11.07 -1.44
C TYR A 181 -4.49 -11.92 -0.29
N GLY A 182 -5.16 -13.04 -0.61
CA GLY A 182 -5.67 -13.97 0.40
C GLY A 182 -4.54 -14.57 1.24
N THR A 183 -3.52 -15.11 0.57
CA THR A 183 -2.32 -15.72 1.19
C THR A 183 -1.59 -14.79 2.15
N VAL A 184 -1.57 -13.48 1.90
CA VAL A 184 -0.92 -12.49 2.77
C VAL A 184 -1.78 -12.12 3.98
N LEU A 185 -3.11 -12.22 3.86
CA LEU A 185 -4.04 -11.86 4.94
C LEU A 185 -4.32 -12.98 5.94
N THR A 186 -4.16 -14.24 5.52
CA THR A 186 -4.42 -15.46 6.31
C THR A 186 -3.14 -16.08 6.85
#